data_AF-A0A1F8REE1-F1
#
_entry.id   AF-A0A1F8REE1-F1
#
_cell.length_a   1.000
_cell.length_b   1.000
_cell.length_c   1.000
_cell.angle_alpha   90.00
_cell.angle_beta   90.00
_cell.angle_gamma   90.00
#
_symmetry.space_group_name_H-M   'P 1'
#
loop_
_entity.id
_entity.type
_entity.pdbx_description
1 polymer ?
#
loop_
_entity_poly.entity_id
_entity_poly.type
_entity_poly.pdbx_seq_one_letter_code
_entity_poly.pdbx_strand_id
1 'polypeptide(L)'
;ITHIDNTRFAKPNPEYFTEILATLDLRPEEALVIGNDWADDIAPAAAAGLPQFWIAAARSAPPDSDQPKRLHPVGIGELDVFLEWAKSALPTFNPPPPPSPTLPYQLTGNLAAILSVLENLPAPMWTRRPAEGEWSMTEIVCHLRDVEAEVHLPRLRALMEADNPFISSADTDPWAVERNYPSQSGPQALQDFVAARDQTRAFLAELPASAWNRPARHAIFGPTHLAEIVGWVLGHDRIHLEQLRETREKVVCKCVSTQAWNGRGR
;
A
#
# COMPACT_ATOMS: atom_id res chain seq x y z
N ILE A 1 12.85 4.87 -12.26
CA ILE A 1 12.25 4.39 -13.53
C ILE A 1 11.73 2.98 -13.27
N THR A 2 10.43 2.78 -13.39
CA THR A 2 9.80 1.45 -13.25
C THR A 2 9.91 0.71 -14.58
N HIS A 3 10.18 -0.59 -14.52
CA HIS A 3 10.23 -1.48 -15.67
C HIS A 3 9.87 -2.90 -15.19
N ILE A 4 9.64 -3.81 -16.13
CA ILE A 4 9.16 -5.17 -15.83
C ILE A 4 10.04 -5.95 -14.83
N ASP A 5 11.33 -5.64 -14.75
CA ASP A 5 12.27 -6.33 -13.86
C ASP A 5 12.27 -5.79 -12.42
N ASN A 6 11.57 -4.68 -12.15
CA ASN A 6 11.54 -4.05 -10.82
C ASN A 6 10.13 -3.73 -10.31
N THR A 7 9.09 -4.25 -10.98
CA THR A 7 7.68 -4.14 -10.58
C THR A 7 7.00 -5.49 -10.74
N ARG A 8 6.05 -5.80 -9.85
CA ARG A 8 5.28 -7.06 -9.87
C ARG A 8 4.09 -6.99 -10.81
N PHE A 9 3.59 -5.78 -11.06
CA PHE A 9 2.49 -5.52 -11.98
C PHE A 9 2.95 -4.72 -13.20
N ALA A 10 2.11 -4.71 -14.23
CA ALA A 10 2.27 -3.86 -15.40
C ALA A 10 0.91 -3.28 -15.80
N LYS A 11 0.91 -2.22 -16.60
CA LYS A 11 -0.32 -1.72 -17.24
C LYS A 11 -0.98 -2.85 -18.05
N PRO A 12 -2.32 -2.92 -18.10
CA PRO A 12 -3.30 -1.98 -17.52
C PRO A 12 -3.77 -2.36 -16.11
N ASN A 13 -2.99 -3.06 -15.29
CA ASN A 13 -3.43 -3.43 -13.94
C ASN A 13 -3.37 -2.20 -13.00
N PRO A 14 -4.45 -1.83 -12.27
CA PRO A 14 -4.43 -0.72 -11.31
C PRO A 14 -3.34 -0.88 -10.24
N GLU A 15 -3.05 -2.12 -9.86
CA GLU A 15 -2.04 -2.49 -8.88
C GLU A 15 -0.64 -1.96 -9.24
N TYR A 16 -0.34 -1.82 -10.54
CA TYR A 16 0.90 -1.21 -11.03
C TYR A 16 1.10 0.19 -10.47
N PHE A 17 0.06 1.02 -10.47
CA PHE A 17 0.15 2.38 -9.98
C PHE A 17 0.29 2.39 -8.45
N THR A 18 -0.45 1.55 -7.75
CA THR A 18 -0.38 1.47 -6.29
C THR A 18 0.95 0.90 -5.79
N GLU A 19 1.59 -0.01 -6.53
CA GLU A 19 2.94 -0.51 -6.22
C GLU A 19 3.98 0.62 -6.36
N ILE A 20 3.87 1.45 -7.40
CA ILE A 20 4.73 2.62 -7.58
C ILE A 20 4.55 3.61 -6.43
N LEU A 21 3.30 3.92 -6.07
CA LEU A 21 2.98 4.81 -4.96
C LEU A 21 3.58 4.29 -3.65
N ALA A 22 3.34 3.02 -3.31
CA ALA A 22 3.88 2.41 -2.10
C ALA A 22 5.42 2.42 -2.09
N THR A 23 6.05 2.17 -3.24
CA THR A 23 7.51 2.21 -3.40
C THR A 23 8.09 3.61 -3.17
N LEU A 24 7.37 4.65 -3.60
CA LEU A 24 7.75 6.06 -3.42
C LEU A 24 7.27 6.67 -2.09
N ASP A 25 6.57 5.89 -1.26
CA ASP A 25 5.87 6.35 -0.05
C ASP A 25 4.91 7.52 -0.31
N LEU A 26 4.15 7.44 -1.40
CA LEU A 26 3.15 8.42 -1.79
C LEU A 26 1.74 7.86 -1.63
N ARG A 27 0.78 8.75 -1.38
CA ARG A 27 -0.66 8.49 -1.46
C ARG A 27 -1.19 8.83 -2.85
N PRO A 28 -2.35 8.28 -3.25
CA PRO A 28 -2.95 8.63 -4.54
C PRO A 28 -3.16 10.12 -4.74
N GLU A 29 -3.55 10.86 -3.69
CA GLU A 29 -3.73 12.31 -3.73
C GLU A 29 -2.43 13.12 -3.84
N GLU A 30 -1.27 12.50 -3.64
CA GLU A 30 0.06 13.12 -3.72
C GLU A 30 0.73 12.94 -5.08
N ALA A 31 0.08 12.24 -6.00
CA ALA A 31 0.61 11.94 -7.33
C ALA A 31 -0.39 12.31 -8.42
N LEU A 32 0.11 12.53 -9.64
CA LEU A 32 -0.69 12.74 -10.84
C LEU A 32 -0.19 11.81 -11.94
N VAL A 33 -1.09 11.06 -12.56
CA VAL A 33 -0.76 10.25 -13.74
C VAL A 33 -0.99 11.08 -15.00
N ILE A 34 0.06 11.22 -15.81
CA ILE A 34 -0.01 11.85 -17.12
C ILE A 34 0.18 10.72 -18.14
N GLY A 35 -0.82 10.47 -18.97
CA GLY A 35 -0.84 9.32 -19.87
C GLY A 35 -1.45 9.66 -21.22
N ASN A 36 -1.01 8.99 -22.27
CA ASN A 36 -1.54 9.17 -23.63
C ASN A 36 -2.43 8.01 -24.08
N ASP A 37 -2.43 6.89 -23.36
CA ASP A 37 -3.29 5.75 -23.63
C ASP A 37 -4.41 5.66 -22.59
N TRP A 38 -5.66 5.60 -23.05
CA TRP A 38 -6.80 5.53 -22.14
C TRP A 38 -6.87 4.21 -21.38
N ALA A 39 -6.63 3.10 -22.05
CA ALA A 39 -6.77 1.76 -21.50
C ALA A 39 -5.58 1.39 -20.62
N ASP A 40 -4.38 1.83 -20.99
CA ASP A 40 -3.14 1.48 -20.27
C ASP A 40 -2.77 2.50 -19.18
N ASP A 41 -3.13 3.78 -19.35
CA ASP A 41 -2.75 4.83 -18.39
C ASP A 41 -3.93 5.31 -17.56
N ILE A 42 -4.97 5.82 -18.22
CA ILE A 42 -5.98 6.66 -17.57
C ILE A 42 -6.98 5.83 -16.77
N ALA A 43 -7.62 4.85 -17.40
CA ALA A 43 -8.60 3.98 -16.76
C ALA A 43 -8.02 3.23 -15.54
N PRO A 44 -6.85 2.58 -15.63
CA PRO A 44 -6.31 1.86 -14.47
C PRO A 44 -5.77 2.77 -13.38
N ALA A 45 -5.20 3.94 -13.72
CA ALA A 45 -4.84 4.93 -12.70
C ALA A 45 -6.08 5.44 -11.95
N ALA A 46 -7.21 5.61 -12.64
CA ALA A 46 -8.45 6.05 -12.03
C ALA A 46 -9.05 4.97 -11.12
N ALA A 47 -8.98 3.70 -11.54
CA ALA A 47 -9.37 2.56 -10.70
C ALA A 47 -8.51 2.46 -9.44
N ALA A 48 -7.22 2.81 -9.52
CA ALA A 48 -6.31 2.92 -8.37
C ALA A 48 -6.56 4.18 -7.50
N GLY A 49 -7.47 5.07 -7.90
CA GLY A 49 -7.83 6.28 -7.16
C GLY A 49 -6.88 7.45 -7.33
N LEU A 50 -5.95 7.39 -8.29
CA LEU A 50 -5.11 8.54 -8.61
C LEU A 50 -5.95 9.62 -9.32
N PRO A 51 -5.49 10.87 -9.42
CA PRO A 51 -5.91 11.80 -10.44
C PRO A 51 -5.15 11.55 -11.76
N GLN A 52 -5.80 11.86 -12.90
CA GLN A 52 -5.21 11.69 -14.23
C GLN A 52 -5.27 12.97 -15.05
N PHE A 53 -4.23 13.22 -15.84
CA PHE A 53 -4.27 14.12 -16.99
C PHE A 53 -4.13 13.29 -18.27
N TRP A 54 -5.11 13.36 -19.17
CA TRP A 54 -5.08 12.59 -20.42
C TRP A 54 -4.51 13.40 -21.57
N ILE A 55 -3.37 12.95 -22.09
CA ILE A 55 -2.73 13.51 -23.27
C ILE A 55 -3.46 12.98 -24.51
N ALA A 56 -4.20 13.85 -25.17
CA ALA A 56 -5.00 13.49 -26.33
C ALA A 56 -5.14 14.68 -27.31
N ALA A 57 -5.32 14.36 -28.59
CA ALA A 57 -5.53 15.36 -29.63
C ALA A 57 -6.71 16.28 -29.31
N ALA A 58 -6.65 17.53 -29.80
CA ALA A 58 -7.75 18.47 -29.65
C ALA A 58 -9.06 17.87 -30.22
N ARG A 59 -10.09 17.72 -29.37
CA ARG A 59 -11.41 17.09 -29.62
C ARG A 59 -11.53 15.59 -29.36
N SER A 60 -10.49 14.93 -28.85
CA SER A 60 -10.64 13.58 -28.31
C SER A 60 -11.61 13.58 -27.15
N ALA A 61 -12.57 12.65 -27.17
CA ALA A 61 -13.46 12.39 -26.05
C ALA A 61 -13.05 11.08 -25.36
N PRO A 62 -13.18 10.99 -24.03
CA PRO A 62 -13.07 9.72 -23.32
C PRO A 62 -13.86 8.60 -24.02
N PRO A 63 -13.26 7.42 -24.25
CA PRO A 63 -14.02 6.21 -24.54
C PRO A 63 -15.12 6.06 -23.47
N ASP A 64 -16.34 5.76 -23.90
CA ASP A 64 -17.54 5.66 -23.03
C ASP A 64 -18.08 6.98 -22.45
N SER A 65 -18.04 8.05 -23.24
CA SER A 65 -18.65 9.35 -22.91
C SER A 65 -20.17 9.30 -22.66
N ASP A 66 -20.85 8.16 -22.73
CA ASP A 66 -22.30 8.01 -22.52
C ASP A 66 -22.68 7.18 -21.28
N GLN A 67 -21.72 6.60 -20.56
CA GLN A 67 -22.00 5.77 -19.39
C GLN A 67 -22.24 6.60 -18.10
N PRO A 68 -22.99 6.10 -17.11
CA PRO A 68 -23.33 6.83 -15.88
C PRO A 68 -22.18 6.96 -14.86
N LYS A 69 -21.10 6.16 -14.99
CA LYS A 69 -19.87 6.26 -14.17
C LYS A 69 -18.71 6.75 -15.03
N ARG A 70 -18.80 7.99 -15.52
CA ARG A 70 -17.75 8.57 -16.36
C ARG A 70 -16.50 8.82 -15.52
N LEU A 71 -15.35 8.47 -16.07
CA LEU A 71 -14.07 8.92 -15.56
C LEU A 71 -13.89 10.39 -15.94
N HIS A 72 -13.49 11.20 -14.97
CA HIS A 72 -13.22 12.61 -15.15
C HIS A 72 -11.75 12.89 -14.83
N PRO A 73 -10.85 12.79 -15.83
CA PRO A 73 -9.49 13.29 -15.70
C PRO A 73 -9.52 14.75 -15.24
N VAL A 74 -8.51 15.17 -14.47
CA VAL A 74 -8.38 16.56 -14.01
C VAL A 74 -8.09 17.52 -15.17
N GLY A 75 -7.63 16.98 -16.29
CA GLY A 75 -7.48 17.69 -17.55
C GLY A 75 -7.33 16.74 -18.74
N ILE A 76 -7.62 17.27 -19.92
CA ILE A 76 -7.47 16.58 -21.22
C ILE A 76 -6.89 17.59 -22.20
N GLY A 77 -5.88 17.20 -22.97
CA GLY A 77 -5.32 18.04 -24.02
C GLY A 77 -3.98 17.54 -24.54
N GLU A 78 -3.41 18.24 -25.50
CA GLU A 78 -2.07 17.94 -25.99
C GLU A 78 -1.00 18.29 -24.93
N LEU A 79 0.25 17.88 -25.18
CA LEU A 79 1.33 18.04 -24.20
C LEU A 79 1.59 19.51 -23.82
N ASP A 80 1.48 20.43 -24.78
CA ASP A 80 1.58 21.87 -24.55
C ASP A 80 0.46 22.39 -23.63
N VAL A 81 -0.77 21.91 -23.82
CA VAL A 81 -1.91 22.21 -22.94
C VAL A 81 -1.64 21.74 -21.52
N PHE A 82 -1.10 20.52 -21.36
CA PHE A 82 -0.68 20.02 -20.05
C PHE A 82 0.38 20.92 -19.42
N LEU A 83 1.41 21.33 -20.17
CA LEU A 83 2.49 22.15 -19.64
C LEU A 83 1.99 23.53 -19.15
N GLU A 84 1.03 24.15 -19.85
CA GLU A 84 0.41 25.40 -19.41
C GLU A 84 -0.51 25.20 -18.19
N TRP A 85 -1.30 24.12 -18.19
CA TRP A 85 -2.09 23.73 -17.02
C TRP A 85 -1.19 23.48 -15.80
N ALA A 86 -0.08 22.76 -15.98
CA ALA A 86 0.83 22.39 -14.91
C ALA A 86 1.45 23.61 -14.21
N LYS A 87 1.85 24.63 -14.98
CA LYS A 87 2.41 25.89 -14.44
C LYS A 87 1.42 26.63 -13.53
N SER A 88 0.14 26.57 -13.84
CA SER A 88 -0.90 27.32 -13.13
C SER A 88 -1.59 26.51 -12.03
N ALA A 89 -1.83 25.21 -12.26
CA ALA A 89 -2.63 24.37 -11.38
C ALA A 89 -1.80 23.60 -10.34
N LEU A 90 -0.67 22.98 -10.73
CA LEU A 90 0.11 22.11 -9.82
C LEU A 90 0.50 22.77 -8.48
N PRO A 91 0.89 24.07 -8.41
CA PRO A 91 1.23 24.70 -7.13
C PRO A 91 0.10 24.73 -6.11
N THR A 92 -1.15 24.60 -6.55
CA THR A 92 -2.35 24.61 -5.71
C THR A 92 -3.20 23.34 -5.88
N PHE A 93 -2.66 22.35 -6.58
CA PHE A 93 -3.38 21.13 -6.90
C PHE A 93 -3.55 20.29 -5.65
N ASN A 94 -4.80 20.10 -5.23
CA ASN A 94 -5.18 19.36 -4.04
C ASN A 94 -6.40 18.49 -4.38
N PRO A 95 -6.18 17.29 -4.95
CA PRO A 95 -7.28 16.41 -5.32
C PRO A 95 -8.00 15.90 -4.07
N PRO A 96 -9.29 15.51 -4.18
CA PRO A 96 -9.97 14.87 -3.07
C PRO A 96 -9.32 13.51 -2.74
N PRO A 97 -9.52 12.98 -1.52
CA PRO A 97 -9.10 11.63 -1.19
C PRO A 97 -9.66 10.59 -2.17
N PRO A 98 -8.93 9.48 -2.41
CA PRO A 98 -9.37 8.44 -3.31
C PRO A 98 -10.72 7.86 -2.86
N PRO A 99 -11.61 7.47 -3.80
CA PRO A 99 -12.87 6.83 -3.45
C PRO A 99 -12.62 5.55 -2.65
N SER A 100 -13.39 5.30 -1.58
CA SER A 100 -13.18 4.14 -0.71
C SER A 100 -13.12 2.78 -1.42
N PRO A 101 -13.88 2.52 -2.51
CA PRO A 101 -13.74 1.27 -3.26
C PRO A 101 -12.37 1.04 -3.92
N THR A 102 -11.47 2.03 -3.96
CA THR A 102 -10.12 1.87 -4.52
C THR A 102 -9.09 1.44 -3.47
N LEU A 103 -9.42 1.52 -2.18
CA LEU A 103 -8.52 1.16 -1.08
C LEU A 103 -7.95 -0.28 -1.18
N PRO A 104 -8.69 -1.30 -1.67
CA PRO A 104 -8.14 -2.64 -1.85
C PRO A 104 -6.94 -2.72 -2.82
N TYR A 105 -6.88 -1.84 -3.83
CA TYR A 105 -5.71 -1.78 -4.71
C TYR A 105 -4.48 -1.28 -3.95
N GLN A 106 -4.65 -0.30 -3.05
CA GLN A 106 -3.56 0.22 -2.23
C GLN A 106 -3.00 -0.84 -1.27
N LEU A 107 -3.86 -1.71 -0.70
CA LEU A 107 -3.41 -2.86 0.11
C LEU A 107 -2.50 -3.81 -0.70
N THR A 108 -2.75 -3.92 -2.00
CA THR A 108 -1.96 -4.75 -2.91
C THR A 108 -0.65 -4.08 -3.26
N GLY A 109 -0.67 -2.77 -3.51
CA GLY A 109 0.53 -1.95 -3.70
C GLY A 109 1.48 -2.02 -2.49
N ASN A 110 0.95 -1.86 -1.27
CA ASN A 110 1.73 -1.99 -0.04
C ASN A 110 2.34 -3.39 0.11
N LEU A 111 1.55 -4.45 -0.14
CA LEU A 111 2.07 -5.81 -0.10
C LEU A 111 3.20 -6.02 -1.12
N ALA A 112 3.05 -5.52 -2.35
CA ALA A 112 4.08 -5.62 -3.38
C ALA A 112 5.38 -4.90 -2.97
N ALA A 113 5.27 -3.72 -2.37
CA ALA A 113 6.41 -2.97 -1.84
C ALA A 113 7.09 -3.70 -0.67
N ILE A 114 6.33 -4.26 0.28
CA ILE A 114 6.86 -5.09 1.38
C ILE A 114 7.65 -6.28 0.80
N LEU A 115 7.07 -6.99 -0.17
CA LEU A 115 7.74 -8.10 -0.84
C LEU A 115 9.03 -7.67 -1.53
N SER A 116 9.05 -6.50 -2.18
CA SER A 116 10.26 -5.93 -2.81
C SER A 116 11.37 -5.61 -1.79
N VAL A 117 11.01 -5.07 -0.63
CA VAL A 117 11.97 -4.80 0.46
C VAL A 117 12.58 -6.09 1.02
N LEU A 118 11.83 -7.19 1.02
CA LEU A 118 12.30 -8.48 1.55
C LEU A 118 12.93 -9.40 0.48
N GLU A 119 12.84 -9.01 -0.79
CA GLU A 119 13.33 -9.81 -1.91
C GLU A 119 14.85 -9.97 -1.88
N ASN A 120 15.32 -11.20 -2.14
CA ASN A 120 16.74 -11.56 -2.14
C ASN A 120 17.47 -11.24 -0.82
N LEU A 121 16.77 -11.17 0.32
CA LEU A 121 17.38 -10.91 1.61
C LEU A 121 18.20 -12.14 2.09
N PRO A 122 19.50 -12.01 2.38
CA PRO A 122 20.32 -13.12 2.87
C PRO A 122 19.80 -13.67 4.21
N ALA A 123 19.85 -14.99 4.41
CA ALA A 123 19.32 -15.66 5.60
C ALA A 123 19.74 -15.02 6.94
N PRO A 124 21.02 -14.62 7.17
CA PRO A 124 21.42 -13.99 8.43
C PRO A 124 20.79 -12.61 8.69
N MET A 125 20.31 -11.93 7.65
CA MET A 125 19.72 -10.59 7.78
C MET A 125 18.29 -10.62 8.27
N TRP A 126 17.59 -11.76 8.14
CA TRP A 126 16.22 -11.91 8.61
C TRP A 126 16.09 -11.71 10.13
N THR A 127 17.06 -12.17 10.91
CA THR A 127 17.02 -12.16 12.37
C THR A 127 17.94 -11.12 12.99
N ARG A 128 18.70 -10.38 12.17
CA ARG A 128 19.59 -9.33 12.65
C ARG A 128 18.79 -8.10 13.03
N ARG A 129 18.82 -7.71 14.30
CA ARG A 129 18.27 -6.43 14.75
C ARG A 129 19.18 -5.26 14.34
N PRO A 130 18.61 -4.13 13.89
CA PRO A 130 19.39 -2.95 13.46
C PRO A 130 20.06 -2.20 14.63
N ALA A 131 19.41 -2.20 15.79
CA ALA A 131 19.89 -1.66 17.07
C ALA A 131 19.27 -2.42 18.27
N GLU A 132 19.76 -2.16 19.48
CA GLU A 132 19.12 -2.66 20.70
C GLU A 132 17.72 -2.05 20.84
N GLY A 133 16.73 -2.88 21.20
CA GLY A 133 15.32 -2.47 21.32
C GLY A 133 14.55 -2.36 20.00
N GLU A 134 15.22 -2.38 18.83
CA GLU A 134 14.56 -2.38 17.52
C GLU A 134 14.24 -3.81 17.03
N TRP A 135 13.16 -3.98 16.28
CA TRP A 135 12.78 -5.26 15.69
C TRP A 135 13.64 -5.62 14.46
N SER A 136 13.90 -6.92 14.29
CA SER A 136 14.47 -7.47 13.06
C SER A 136 13.39 -7.64 11.97
N MET A 137 13.81 -7.95 10.74
CA MET A 137 12.87 -8.24 9.64
C MET A 137 11.87 -9.35 10.00
N THR A 138 12.34 -10.40 10.67
CA THR A 138 11.49 -11.51 11.12
C THR A 138 10.41 -11.03 12.08
N GLU A 139 10.76 -10.18 13.03
CA GLU A 139 9.83 -9.68 14.03
C GLU A 139 8.78 -8.74 13.41
N ILE A 140 9.20 -7.87 12.49
CA ILE A 140 8.27 -6.97 11.77
C ILE A 140 7.28 -7.77 10.93
N VAL A 141 7.75 -8.81 10.22
CA VAL A 141 6.89 -9.66 9.38
C VAL A 141 5.95 -10.53 10.23
N CYS A 142 6.41 -11.07 11.35
CA CYS A 142 5.54 -11.78 12.30
C CYS A 142 4.45 -10.85 12.86
N HIS A 143 4.81 -9.60 13.15
CA HIS A 143 3.84 -8.60 13.60
C HIS A 143 2.79 -8.32 12.53
N LEU A 144 3.20 -8.06 11.28
CA LEU A 144 2.27 -7.86 10.15
C LEU A 144 1.33 -9.05 9.96
N ARG A 145 1.85 -10.29 9.99
CA ARG A 145 1.05 -11.53 9.91
C ARG A 145 -0.03 -11.58 10.98
N ASP A 146 0.36 -11.43 12.24
CA ASP A 146 -0.54 -11.62 13.39
C ASP A 146 -1.57 -10.49 13.45
N VAL A 147 -1.18 -9.24 13.17
CA VAL A 147 -2.10 -8.10 13.14
C VAL A 147 -3.11 -8.22 11.99
N GLU A 148 -2.69 -8.66 10.80
CA GLU A 148 -3.59 -8.89 9.68
C GLU A 148 -4.66 -9.94 10.02
N ALA A 149 -4.22 -11.08 10.55
CA ALA A 149 -5.08 -12.24 10.81
C ALA A 149 -5.98 -12.08 12.05
N GLU A 150 -5.47 -11.50 13.13
CA GLU A 150 -6.14 -11.49 14.43
C GLU A 150 -6.75 -10.12 14.79
N VAL A 151 -6.38 -9.06 14.09
CA VAL A 151 -6.90 -7.71 14.37
C VAL A 151 -7.66 -7.15 13.18
N HIS A 152 -7.03 -7.07 12.01
CA HIS A 152 -7.63 -6.37 10.86
C HIS A 152 -8.82 -7.13 10.29
N LEU A 153 -8.61 -8.37 9.83
CA LEU A 153 -9.68 -9.16 9.21
C LEU A 153 -10.87 -9.40 10.16
N PRO A 154 -10.68 -9.75 11.46
CA PRO A 154 -11.79 -9.89 12.39
C PRO A 154 -12.60 -8.61 12.59
N ARG A 155 -11.95 -7.44 12.65
CA ARG A 155 -12.65 -6.14 12.76
C ARG A 155 -13.49 -5.85 11.52
N LEU A 156 -12.94 -6.12 10.33
CA LEU A 156 -13.65 -5.93 9.07
C LEU A 156 -14.88 -6.84 8.96
N ARG A 157 -14.78 -8.10 9.42
CA ARG A 157 -15.92 -9.04 9.49
C ARG A 157 -16.98 -8.60 10.50
N ALA A 158 -16.57 -8.19 11.71
CA ALA A 158 -17.50 -7.73 12.74
C ALA A 158 -18.38 -6.54 12.26
N LEU A 159 -17.80 -5.64 11.46
CA LEU A 159 -18.50 -4.54 10.78
C LEU A 159 -19.64 -4.98 9.84
N MET A 160 -19.52 -6.17 9.26
CA MET A 160 -20.54 -6.74 8.37
C MET A 160 -21.55 -7.60 9.13
N GLU A 161 -21.13 -8.24 10.22
CA GLU A 161 -21.96 -9.14 11.03
C GLU A 161 -22.90 -8.43 12.00
N ALA A 162 -22.55 -7.21 12.43
CA ALA A 162 -23.34 -6.43 13.38
C ALA A 162 -23.64 -5.03 12.85
N ASP A 163 -24.72 -4.43 13.39
CA ASP A 163 -25.03 -3.02 13.16
C ASP A 163 -24.27 -2.14 14.17
N ASN A 164 -23.55 -1.14 13.65
CA ASN A 164 -22.74 -0.19 14.41
C ASN A 164 -21.89 -0.83 15.55
N PRO A 165 -21.06 -1.86 15.26
CA PRO A 165 -20.36 -2.61 16.28
C PRO A 165 -19.34 -1.76 17.04
N PHE A 166 -19.05 -2.19 18.27
CA PHE A 166 -17.93 -1.64 19.03
C PHE A 166 -16.63 -2.36 18.65
N ILE A 167 -15.61 -1.59 18.29
CA ILE A 167 -14.28 -2.07 17.92
C ILE A 167 -13.31 -1.72 19.06
N SER A 168 -12.78 -2.75 19.72
CA SER A 168 -11.77 -2.58 20.77
C SER A 168 -10.42 -2.16 20.18
N SER A 169 -9.66 -1.35 20.94
CA SER A 169 -8.23 -1.19 20.68
C SER A 169 -7.50 -2.51 20.93
N ALA A 170 -6.36 -2.69 20.28
CA ALA A 170 -5.47 -3.82 20.50
C ALA A 170 -4.06 -3.27 20.71
N ASP A 171 -3.42 -3.67 21.80
CA ASP A 171 -1.99 -3.44 22.01
C ASP A 171 -1.25 -4.68 21.53
N THR A 172 -0.56 -4.54 20.40
CA THR A 172 0.04 -5.64 19.64
C THR A 172 1.57 -5.66 19.71
N ASP A 173 2.18 -4.64 20.30
CA ASP A 173 3.64 -4.55 20.45
C ASP A 173 4.18 -5.63 21.41
N PRO A 174 3.51 -5.96 22.54
CA PRO A 174 3.96 -7.03 23.43
C PRO A 174 4.03 -8.41 22.77
N TRP A 175 3.26 -8.65 21.70
CA TRP A 175 3.20 -9.94 21.02
C TRP A 175 4.56 -10.41 20.51
N ALA A 176 5.46 -9.49 20.17
CA ALA A 176 6.80 -9.84 19.73
C ALA A 176 7.58 -10.65 20.79
N VAL A 177 7.39 -10.30 22.07
CA VAL A 177 7.99 -11.01 23.19
C VAL A 177 7.13 -12.21 23.59
N GLU A 178 5.83 -12.01 23.77
CA GLU A 178 4.89 -13.05 24.25
C GLU A 178 4.86 -14.29 23.33
N ARG A 179 4.98 -14.06 22.02
CA ARG A 179 4.93 -15.11 20.99
C ARG A 179 6.32 -15.49 20.46
N ASN A 180 7.37 -14.97 21.08
CA ASN A 180 8.77 -15.25 20.77
C ASN A 180 9.10 -15.11 19.26
N TYR A 181 8.68 -13.99 18.65
CA TYR A 181 8.95 -13.70 17.23
C TYR A 181 10.42 -13.88 16.82
N PRO A 182 11.44 -13.53 17.64
CA PRO A 182 12.84 -13.73 17.26
C PRO A 182 13.23 -15.17 16.92
N SER A 183 12.47 -16.16 17.43
CA SER A 183 12.70 -17.58 17.18
C SER A 183 11.93 -18.15 15.98
N GLN A 184 11.03 -17.37 15.39
CA GLN A 184 10.18 -17.82 14.29
C GLN A 184 10.90 -17.71 12.94
N SER A 185 10.33 -18.34 11.91
CA SER A 185 10.82 -18.23 10.54
C SER A 185 10.20 -17.00 9.86
N GLY A 186 11.01 -15.96 9.62
CA GLY A 186 10.58 -14.76 8.88
C GLY A 186 10.01 -15.06 7.48
N PRO A 187 10.67 -15.90 6.65
CA PRO A 187 10.12 -16.30 5.36
C PRO A 187 8.78 -17.03 5.44
N GLN A 188 8.56 -17.86 6.47
CA GLN A 188 7.26 -18.51 6.67
C GLN A 188 6.20 -17.50 7.09
N ALA A 189 6.53 -16.61 8.04
CA ALA A 189 5.63 -15.56 8.47
C ALA A 189 5.22 -14.63 7.31
N LEU A 190 6.11 -14.40 6.34
CA LEU A 190 5.80 -13.64 5.13
C LEU A 190 4.78 -14.36 4.26
N GLN A 191 4.90 -15.68 4.06
CA GLN A 191 3.93 -16.48 3.31
C GLN A 191 2.56 -16.44 3.99
N ASP A 192 2.54 -16.58 5.31
CA ASP A 192 1.32 -16.54 6.10
C ASP A 192 0.66 -15.15 6.07
N PHE A 193 1.46 -14.07 6.10
CA PHE A 193 0.97 -12.69 5.93
C PHE A 193 0.35 -12.48 4.54
N VAL A 194 1.00 -12.94 3.47
CA VAL A 194 0.45 -12.88 2.11
C VAL A 194 -0.91 -13.60 2.05
N ALA A 195 -1.00 -14.80 2.61
CA ALA A 195 -2.24 -15.56 2.63
C ALA A 195 -3.35 -14.86 3.45
N ALA A 196 -3.01 -14.25 4.59
CA ALA A 196 -3.95 -13.47 5.39
C ALA A 196 -4.43 -12.21 4.64
N ARG A 197 -3.51 -11.49 3.98
CA ARG A 197 -3.83 -10.31 3.19
C ARG A 197 -4.71 -10.64 1.99
N ASP A 198 -4.50 -11.79 1.34
CA ASP A 198 -5.37 -12.23 0.26
C ASP A 198 -6.81 -12.52 0.74
N GLN A 199 -6.99 -13.05 1.94
CA GLN A 199 -8.32 -13.19 2.54
C GLN A 199 -8.98 -11.83 2.80
N THR A 200 -8.23 -10.86 3.32
CA THR A 200 -8.73 -9.49 3.52
C THR A 200 -9.13 -8.83 2.20
N ARG A 201 -8.30 -8.96 1.17
CA ARG A 201 -8.59 -8.42 -0.17
C ARG A 201 -9.83 -9.05 -0.79
N ALA A 202 -9.92 -10.38 -0.75
CA ALA A 202 -11.09 -11.11 -1.26
C ALA A 202 -12.37 -10.67 -0.53
N PHE A 203 -12.31 -10.55 0.80
CA PHE A 203 -13.43 -10.06 1.60
C PHE A 203 -13.87 -8.64 1.17
N LEU A 204 -12.92 -7.70 1.03
CA LEU A 204 -13.24 -6.32 0.65
C LEU A 204 -13.78 -6.21 -0.79
N ALA A 205 -13.31 -7.06 -1.70
CA ALA A 205 -13.73 -7.06 -3.11
C ALA A 205 -15.20 -7.48 -3.29
N GLU A 206 -15.75 -8.27 -2.37
CA GLU A 206 -17.15 -8.71 -2.40
C GLU A 206 -18.13 -7.65 -1.86
N LEU A 207 -17.62 -6.58 -1.24
CA LEU A 207 -18.47 -5.59 -0.59
C LEU A 207 -19.11 -4.61 -1.59
N PRO A 208 -20.41 -4.32 -1.46
CA PRO A 208 -21.06 -3.29 -2.27
C PRO A 208 -20.52 -1.90 -1.90
N ALA A 209 -20.59 -0.94 -2.83
CA ALA A 209 -20.12 0.43 -2.62
C ALA A 209 -20.73 1.10 -1.36
N SER A 210 -21.96 0.75 -1.00
CA SER A 210 -22.64 1.25 0.20
C SER A 210 -22.03 0.75 1.51
N ALA A 211 -21.29 -0.36 1.51
CA ALA A 211 -20.68 -0.93 2.71
C ALA A 211 -19.56 -0.04 3.28
N TRP A 212 -18.88 0.73 2.43
CA TRP A 212 -17.76 1.60 2.82
C TRP A 212 -18.12 2.69 3.84
N ASN A 213 -19.41 3.03 3.92
CA ASN A 213 -19.96 4.00 4.88
C ASN A 213 -20.67 3.33 6.07
N ARG A 214 -20.57 2.00 6.22
CA ARG A 214 -21.18 1.31 7.36
C ARG A 214 -20.52 1.78 8.66
N PRO A 215 -21.31 2.23 9.65
CA PRO A 215 -20.77 2.81 10.87
C PRO A 215 -20.23 1.74 11.81
N ALA A 216 -19.29 2.16 12.66
CA ALA A 216 -18.82 1.44 13.84
C ALA A 216 -18.43 2.45 14.93
N ARG A 217 -18.11 1.95 16.12
CA ARG A 217 -17.62 2.75 17.26
C ARG A 217 -16.27 2.21 17.71
N HIS A 218 -15.20 2.97 17.51
CA HIS A 218 -13.87 2.59 17.96
C HIS A 218 -13.61 3.07 19.41
N ALA A 219 -12.92 2.24 20.20
CA ALA A 219 -12.60 2.55 21.60
C ALA A 219 -11.82 3.86 21.78
N ILE A 220 -10.95 4.20 20.83
CA ILE A 220 -10.09 5.40 20.89
C ILE A 220 -10.63 6.55 20.03
N PHE A 221 -11.13 6.26 18.82
CA PHE A 221 -11.48 7.28 17.83
C PHE A 221 -12.97 7.64 17.86
N GLY A 222 -13.79 6.94 18.64
CA GLY A 222 -15.23 7.19 18.69
C GLY A 222 -15.95 6.70 17.44
N PRO A 223 -16.99 7.41 16.96
CA PRO A 223 -17.69 7.06 15.72
C PRO A 223 -16.74 6.95 14.54
N THR A 224 -16.86 5.87 13.77
CA THR A 224 -16.04 5.59 12.59
C THR A 224 -16.85 4.82 11.54
N HIS A 225 -16.24 4.46 10.41
CA HIS A 225 -16.83 3.60 9.40
C HIS A 225 -15.80 2.70 8.70
N LEU A 226 -16.28 1.78 7.86
CA LEU A 226 -15.44 0.78 7.18
C LEU A 226 -14.22 1.40 6.46
N ALA A 227 -14.41 2.48 5.69
CA ALA A 227 -13.31 3.08 4.94
C ALA A 227 -12.21 3.65 5.83
N GLU A 228 -12.55 4.23 6.98
CA GLU A 228 -11.55 4.71 7.96
C GLU A 228 -10.78 3.54 8.57
N ILE A 229 -11.47 2.44 8.90
CA ILE A 229 -10.83 1.24 9.45
C ILE A 229 -9.85 0.63 8.44
N VAL A 230 -10.22 0.54 7.16
CA VAL A 230 -9.29 0.12 6.09
C VAL A 230 -8.16 1.13 5.92
N GLY A 231 -8.43 2.43 6.09
CA GLY A 231 -7.41 3.47 6.12
C GLY A 231 -6.36 3.25 7.23
N TRP A 232 -6.77 2.75 8.41
CA TRP A 232 -5.83 2.41 9.48
C TRP A 232 -4.96 1.20 9.12
N VAL A 233 -5.51 0.20 8.41
CA VAL A 233 -4.72 -0.91 7.87
C VAL A 233 -3.64 -0.40 6.91
N LEU A 234 -4.01 0.50 5.98
CA LEU A 234 -3.07 1.10 5.05
C LEU A 234 -1.99 1.94 5.76
N GLY A 235 -2.37 2.67 6.82
CA GLY A 235 -1.42 3.42 7.65
C GLY A 235 -0.44 2.51 8.40
N HIS A 236 -0.94 1.40 8.96
CA HIS A 236 -0.14 0.39 9.66
C HIS A 236 0.89 -0.26 8.71
N ASP A 237 0.45 -0.66 7.51
CA ASP A 237 1.34 -1.18 6.46
C ASP A 237 2.48 -0.21 6.15
N ARG A 238 2.18 1.08 5.99
CA ARG A 238 3.20 2.09 5.64
C ARG A 238 4.21 2.30 6.74
N ILE A 239 3.76 2.33 8.01
CA ILE A 239 4.66 2.41 9.17
C ILE A 239 5.65 1.24 9.16
N HIS A 240 5.17 0.02 8.97
CA HIS A 240 6.04 -1.16 8.98
C HIS A 240 6.83 -1.34 7.69
N LEU A 241 6.34 -0.90 6.54
CA LEU A 241 7.11 -0.85 5.29
C LEU A 241 8.32 0.08 5.45
N GLU A 242 8.15 1.25 6.07
CA GLU A 242 9.27 2.14 6.36
C GLU A 242 10.23 1.53 7.38
N GLN A 243 9.71 0.93 8.44
CA GLN A 243 10.52 0.19 9.41
C GLN A 243 11.36 -0.93 8.74
N LEU A 244 10.78 -1.66 7.77
CA LEU A 244 11.50 -2.66 6.98
C LEU A 244 12.61 -2.01 6.13
N ARG A 245 12.36 -0.87 5.48
CA ARG A 245 13.37 -0.16 4.68
C ARG A 245 14.55 0.29 5.52
N GLU A 246 14.28 0.96 6.63
CA GLU A 246 15.32 1.40 7.57
C GLU A 246 16.11 0.21 8.12
N THR A 247 15.40 -0.87 8.48
CA THR A 247 16.04 -2.10 8.97
C THR A 247 16.94 -2.69 7.89
N ARG A 248 16.47 -2.78 6.64
CA ARG A 248 17.25 -3.31 5.50
C ARG A 248 18.54 -2.54 5.32
N GLU A 249 18.44 -1.22 5.27
CA GLU A 249 19.60 -0.34 5.09
C GLU A 249 20.62 -0.55 6.22
N LYS A 250 20.17 -0.50 7.48
CA LYS A 250 21.03 -0.65 8.66
C LYS A 250 21.71 -2.03 8.71
N VAL A 251 21.02 -3.12 8.36
CA VAL A 251 21.58 -4.49 8.50
C VAL A 251 22.42 -4.91 7.30
N VAL A 252 22.05 -4.50 6.09
CA VAL A 252 22.77 -4.84 4.85
C VAL A 252 24.04 -4.00 4.71
N CYS A 253 23.98 -2.68 4.92
CA CYS A 253 25.17 -1.81 4.82
C CYS A 253 26.23 -2.17 5.88
N LYS A 254 25.82 -2.52 7.10
CA LYS A 254 26.74 -3.00 8.14
C LYS A 254 27.37 -4.36 7.81
N CYS A 255 26.76 -5.18 6.96
CA CYS A 255 27.34 -6.46 6.54
C CYS A 255 28.48 -6.27 5.54
N VAL A 256 28.29 -5.40 4.54
CA VAL A 256 29.28 -5.09 3.51
C VAL A 256 30.56 -4.50 4.13
N SER A 257 30.44 -3.64 5.14
CA SER A 257 31.60 -3.05 5.81
C SER A 257 32.42 -4.06 6.62
N THR A 258 31.77 -5.02 7.31
CA THR A 258 32.50 -6.11 8.01
C THR A 258 33.17 -7.10 7.05
N GLN A 259 32.55 -7.42 5.90
CA GLN A 259 33.16 -8.32 4.92
C GLN A 259 34.36 -7.70 4.21
N ALA A 260 34.34 -6.38 3.95
CA ALA A 260 35.48 -5.66 3.38
C ALA A 260 36.70 -5.59 4.32
N TRP A 261 36.51 -5.73 5.64
CA TRP A 261 37.59 -5.74 6.63
C TRP A 261 38.27 -7.11 6.75
N ASN A 262 37.51 -8.21 6.63
CA ASN A 262 38.04 -9.57 6.70
C ASN A 262 38.77 -10.03 5.43
N GLY A 263 38.74 -9.26 4.34
CA GLY A 263 39.39 -9.57 3.07
C GLY A 263 40.80 -8.98 2.87
N ARG A 264 41.35 -8.21 3.83
CA ARG A 264 42.71 -7.61 3.75
C ARG A 264 43.67 -8.14 4.82
N GLY A 265 43.55 -9.42 5.14
CA GLY A 265 44.42 -10.10 6.09
C GLY A 265 44.67 -11.53 5.68
N ARG A 266 45.46 -11.72 4.62
CA ARG A 266 46.20 -12.95 4.32
C ARG A 266 47.28 -12.67 3.29
#